data_AF-K7K2E5-F1
#
_entry.id   AF-K7K2E5-F1
#
_cell.length_a   1.000
_cell.length_b   1.000
_cell.length_c   1.000
_cell.angle_alpha   90.00
_cell.angle_beta   90.00
_cell.angle_gamma   90.00
#
_symmetry.space_group_name_H-M   'P 1'
#
loop_
_entity.id
_entity.type
_entity.pdbx_description
1 polymer ?
#
loop_
_entity_poly.entity_id
_entity_poly.type
_entity_poly.pdbx_seq_one_letter_code
_entity_poly.pdbx_strand_id
1 'polypeptide(L)'
;MVKGAEAVHAANPTVLVILSGLNFDTSLSFIRDRPVSLTFKGKLVFEVHRYGFTDGGAWANGNPNQVCGKVTADIKQTSTFLVDQGWPLIVSEFGGDLRGTNVNDNRYLNCFLALVAELDLD
;
A
#
# COMPACT_ATOMS: atom_id res chain seq x y z
N MET A 1 -13.41 1.72 9.72
CA MET A 1 -12.73 0.42 9.89
C MET A 1 -13.29 -0.41 11.05
N VAL A 2 -13.13 -0.04 12.33
CA VAL A 2 -13.40 -0.94 13.50
C VAL A 2 -14.77 -1.61 13.48
N LYS A 3 -15.86 -0.83 13.43
CA LYS A 3 -17.22 -1.41 13.45
C LYS A 3 -17.48 -2.41 12.32
N GLY A 4 -16.96 -2.14 11.12
CA GLY A 4 -17.08 -3.03 9.97
C GLY A 4 -16.27 -4.30 10.15
N ALA A 5 -15.02 -4.17 10.63
CA ALA A 5 -14.14 -5.29 10.92
C ALA A 5 -14.75 -6.25 11.96
N GLU A 6 -15.26 -5.71 13.07
CA GLU A 6 -15.94 -6.48 14.11
C GLU A 6 -17.20 -7.19 13.57
N ALA A 7 -18.00 -6.49 12.76
CA ALA A 7 -19.21 -7.07 12.19
C ALA A 7 -18.90 -8.24 11.23
N VAL A 8 -17.90 -8.08 10.35
CA VAL A 8 -17.48 -9.16 9.43
C VAL A 8 -16.93 -10.35 10.21
N HIS A 9 -16.06 -10.10 11.20
CA HIS A 9 -15.46 -11.17 11.98
C HIS A 9 -16.48 -11.91 12.86
N ALA A 10 -17.45 -11.19 13.45
CA ALA A 10 -18.55 -11.78 14.20
C ALA A 10 -19.45 -12.65 13.31
N ALA A 11 -19.67 -12.26 12.05
CA ALA A 11 -20.47 -13.03 11.10
C ALA A 11 -19.73 -14.28 10.60
N ASN A 12 -18.42 -14.19 10.35
CA ASN A 12 -17.60 -15.34 9.97
C ASN A 12 -16.14 -15.17 10.47
N PRO A 13 -15.73 -15.87 11.53
CA PRO A 13 -14.39 -15.71 12.09
C PRO A 13 -13.27 -16.36 11.25
N THR A 14 -13.62 -17.10 10.19
CA THR A 14 -12.64 -17.82 9.36
C THR A 14 -12.05 -16.97 8.23
N VAL A 15 -12.76 -15.93 7.79
CA VAL A 15 -12.32 -15.04 6.70
C VAL A 15 -11.31 -14.00 7.17
N LEU A 16 -10.52 -13.49 6.23
CA LEU A 16 -9.66 -12.33 6.45
C LEU A 16 -10.50 -11.05 6.42
N VAL A 17 -10.09 -10.06 7.21
CA VAL A 17 -10.62 -8.71 7.20
C VAL A 17 -9.50 -7.79 6.71
N ILE A 18 -9.70 -7.22 5.53
CA ILE A 18 -8.74 -6.32 4.88
C ILE A 18 -9.13 -4.89 5.21
N LEU A 19 -8.18 -4.12 5.77
CA LEU A 19 -8.37 -2.71 6.09
C LEU A 19 -7.49 -1.83 5.20
N SER A 20 -8.15 -1.01 4.39
CA SER A 20 -7.54 -0.03 3.51
C SER A 20 -7.08 1.23 4.26
N GLY A 21 -6.20 1.97 3.59
CA GLY A 21 -5.71 3.27 4.06
C GLY A 21 -6.70 4.41 3.91
N LEU A 22 -6.17 5.63 3.98
CA LEU A 22 -6.87 6.86 3.64
C LEU A 22 -6.24 7.46 2.37
N ASN A 23 -6.95 8.43 1.77
CA ASN A 23 -6.51 9.15 0.58
C ASN A 23 -6.24 8.21 -0.60
N PHE A 24 -7.31 7.55 -1.09
CA PHE A 24 -7.22 6.51 -2.14
C PHE A 24 -6.31 5.35 -1.71
N ASP A 25 -6.38 4.99 -0.44
CA ASP A 25 -5.68 3.85 0.16
C ASP A 25 -4.14 3.92 0.05
N THR A 26 -3.59 5.12 -0.16
CA THR A 26 -2.14 5.31 -0.27
C THR A 26 -1.46 5.48 1.08
N SER A 27 -2.22 5.70 2.16
CA SER A 27 -1.65 5.99 3.47
C SER A 27 -2.36 5.32 4.64
N LEU A 28 -1.59 4.52 5.39
CA LEU A 28 -1.93 3.94 6.68
C LEU A 28 -1.22 4.66 7.84
N SER A 29 -0.61 5.83 7.60
CA SER A 29 0.24 6.52 8.58
C SER A 29 -0.49 6.86 9.88
N PHE A 30 -1.80 7.10 9.81
CA PHE A 30 -2.64 7.38 10.97
C PHE A 30 -2.63 6.26 12.02
N ILE A 31 -2.31 5.02 11.62
CA ILE A 31 -2.25 3.87 12.53
C ILE A 31 -1.13 4.00 13.55
N ARG A 32 -0.07 4.76 13.24
CA ARG A 32 1.03 5.04 14.20
C ARG A 32 0.53 5.71 15.46
N ASP A 33 -0.34 6.71 15.29
CA ASP A 33 -0.88 7.50 16.39
C ASP A 33 -2.21 6.94 16.91
N ARG A 34 -2.94 6.19 16.07
CA ARG A 34 -4.26 5.63 16.37
C ARG A 34 -4.35 4.17 15.91
N PRO A 35 -3.72 3.24 16.65
CA PRO A 35 -3.79 1.82 16.34
C PRO A 35 -5.24 1.31 16.28
N VAL A 36 -5.51 0.40 15.35
CA VAL A 36 -6.84 -0.21 15.23
C VAL A 36 -7.06 -1.17 16.40
N SER A 37 -8.02 -0.84 17.27
CA SER A 37 -8.41 -1.70 18.38
C SER A 37 -9.54 -2.63 17.94
N LEU A 38 -9.22 -3.93 17.83
CA LEU A 38 -10.16 -5.01 17.49
C LEU A 38 -10.09 -6.12 18.54
N THR A 39 -11.18 -6.90 18.64
CA THR A 39 -11.26 -8.11 19.47
C THR A 39 -10.45 -9.28 18.90
N PHE A 40 -10.01 -9.17 17.64
CA PHE A 40 -9.22 -10.16 16.92
C PHE A 40 -7.99 -9.52 16.25
N LYS A 41 -6.96 -10.34 16.01
CA LYS A 41 -5.74 -9.92 15.29
C LYS A 41 -5.32 -10.89 14.19
N GLY A 42 -5.43 -12.20 14.43
CA GLY A 42 -4.97 -13.24 13.50
C GLY A 42 -5.74 -13.36 12.18
N LYS A 43 -6.73 -12.49 11.93
CA LYS A 43 -7.48 -12.38 10.69
C LYS A 43 -7.41 -10.99 10.06
N LEU A 44 -6.63 -10.08 10.65
CA LEU A 44 -6.48 -8.72 10.16
C LEU A 44 -5.33 -8.65 9.16
N VAL A 45 -5.59 -8.01 8.02
CA VAL A 45 -4.62 -7.67 6.97
C VAL A 45 -4.82 -6.20 6.61
N PHE A 46 -3.75 -5.47 6.32
CA PHE A 46 -3.82 -4.13 5.76
C PHE A 46 -3.61 -4.16 4.26
N GLU A 47 -4.20 -3.21 3.53
CA GLU A 47 -3.95 -3.05 2.10
C GLU A 47 -3.53 -1.63 1.73
N VAL A 48 -2.79 -1.53 0.62
CA VAL A 48 -2.41 -0.25 0.01
C VAL A 48 -2.53 -0.28 -1.49
N HIS A 49 -2.89 0.87 -2.05
CA HIS A 49 -2.92 1.09 -3.48
C HIS A 49 -1.74 1.96 -3.92
N ARG A 50 -1.20 1.68 -5.11
CA ARG A 50 -0.20 2.57 -5.72
C ARG A 50 -0.29 2.54 -7.25
N TYR A 51 -0.19 3.71 -7.86
CA TYR A 51 -0.17 3.86 -9.31
C TYR A 51 0.84 4.94 -9.73
N GLY A 52 1.26 4.94 -11.00
CA GLY A 52 2.15 5.98 -11.51
C GLY A 52 1.57 7.40 -11.38
N PHE A 53 0.25 7.53 -11.52
CA PHE A 53 -0.44 8.82 -11.37
C PHE A 53 -0.58 9.28 -9.91
N THR A 54 -0.34 8.41 -8.92
CA THR A 54 -0.30 8.79 -7.50
C THR A 54 0.72 9.90 -7.27
N ASP A 55 1.83 9.88 -8.03
CA ASP A 55 2.91 10.88 -7.95
C ASP A 55 2.76 11.97 -9.02
N GLY A 56 1.56 12.14 -9.58
CA GLY A 56 1.28 13.06 -10.69
C GLY A 56 2.12 12.73 -11.92
N GLY A 57 2.78 13.74 -12.49
CA GLY A 57 3.71 13.59 -13.62
C GLY A 57 5.18 13.40 -13.22
N ALA A 58 5.48 13.13 -11.94
CA ALA A 58 6.87 13.11 -11.46
C ALA A 58 7.72 12.06 -12.19
N TRP A 59 7.18 10.88 -12.47
CA TRP A 59 7.91 9.82 -13.18
C TRP A 59 8.28 10.21 -14.62
N ALA A 60 7.39 10.92 -15.31
CA ALA A 60 7.66 11.44 -16.65
C ALA A 60 8.66 12.62 -16.64
N ASN A 61 8.47 13.56 -15.72
CA ASN A 61 9.16 14.86 -15.75
C ASN A 61 10.49 14.89 -14.97
N GLY A 62 10.67 13.99 -14.01
CA GLY A 62 11.83 13.95 -13.12
C GLY A 62 12.88 12.90 -13.52
N ASN A 63 14.01 12.90 -12.81
CA ASN A 63 14.97 11.81 -12.88
C ASN A 63 14.38 10.56 -12.21
N PRO A 64 14.26 9.42 -12.91
CA PRO A 64 13.59 8.23 -12.37
C PRO A 64 14.19 7.69 -11.06
N ASN A 65 15.51 7.78 -10.88
CA ASN A 65 16.17 7.29 -9.67
C ASN A 65 15.86 8.19 -8.46
N GLN A 66 15.83 9.51 -8.67
CA GLN A 66 15.45 10.46 -7.62
C GLN A 66 13.97 10.32 -7.25
N VAL A 67 13.10 10.15 -8.24
CA VAL A 67 11.67 9.91 -8.01
C VAL A 67 11.46 8.59 -7.28
N CYS A 68 12.15 7.52 -7.69
CA CYS A 68 12.11 6.24 -7.01
C CYS A 68 12.56 6.33 -5.55
N GLY A 69 13.67 7.02 -5.27
CA GLY A 69 14.13 7.24 -3.89
C GLY A 69 13.10 8.01 -3.03
N LYS A 70 12.43 9.00 -3.61
CA LYS A 70 11.37 9.76 -2.92
C LYS A 70 10.12 8.89 -2.67
N VAL A 71 9.67 8.15 -3.68
CA VAL A 71 8.45 7.34 -3.60
C VAL A 71 8.63 6.14 -2.66
N THR A 72 9.78 5.47 -2.70
CA THR A 72 10.07 4.37 -1.76
C THR A 72 10.15 4.89 -0.32
N ALA A 73 10.74 6.07 -0.08
CA ALA A 73 10.75 6.70 1.24
C ALA A 73 9.32 7.09 1.72
N ASP A 74 8.48 7.61 0.82
CA ASP A 74 7.07 7.91 1.11
C ASP A 74 6.30 6.65 1.50
N ILE A 75 6.36 5.59 0.68
CA ILE A 75 5.69 4.31 0.96
C ILE A 75 6.14 3.70 2.30
N LYS A 76 7.44 3.81 2.63
CA LYS A 76 7.97 3.39 3.93
C LYS A 76 7.36 4.16 5.10
N GLN A 77 7.16 5.46 4.93
CA GLN A 77 6.56 6.30 5.96
C GLN A 77 5.04 6.12 6.08
N THR A 78 4.35 5.87 4.97
CA THR A 78 2.90 5.83 4.95
C THR A 78 2.33 4.43 5.22
N SER A 79 3.07 3.37 4.91
CA SER A 79 2.48 2.03 4.80
C SER A 79 3.37 0.90 5.32
N THR A 80 4.59 0.74 4.79
CA THR A 80 5.35 -0.50 5.03
C THR A 80 5.96 -0.60 6.42
N PHE A 81 5.90 0.46 7.23
CA PHE A 81 6.21 0.40 8.66
C PHE A 81 5.36 -0.63 9.42
N LEU A 82 4.18 -1.00 8.88
CA LEU A 82 3.34 -2.03 9.47
C LEU A 82 3.96 -3.43 9.35
N VAL A 83 4.73 -3.68 8.27
CA VAL A 83 5.49 -4.92 8.10
C VAL A 83 6.58 -5.01 9.17
N ASP A 84 7.29 -3.92 9.44
CA ASP A 84 8.27 -3.84 10.53
C ASP A 84 7.64 -4.10 11.92
N GLN A 85 6.33 -3.85 12.06
CA GLN A 85 5.55 -4.12 13.27
C GLN A 85 4.92 -5.53 13.29
N GLY A 86 5.16 -6.35 12.27
CA GLY A 86 4.67 -7.73 12.16
C GLY A 86 3.24 -7.86 11.64
N TRP A 87 2.68 -6.83 11.01
CA TRP A 87 1.36 -6.90 10.39
C TRP A 87 1.45 -7.33 8.92
N PRO A 88 0.53 -8.19 8.44
CA PRO A 88 0.39 -8.46 7.01
C PRO A 88 -0.05 -7.20 6.26
N LEU A 89 0.64 -6.90 5.17
CA LEU A 89 0.35 -5.80 4.26
C LEU A 89 0.34 -6.33 2.83
N ILE A 90 -0.77 -6.13 2.11
CA ILE A 90 -0.90 -6.51 0.71
C ILE A 90 -0.99 -5.27 -0.18
N VAL A 91 -0.56 -5.40 -1.44
CA VAL A 91 -0.77 -4.40 -2.49
C VAL A 91 -1.95 -4.85 -3.35
N SER A 92 -3.16 -4.50 -2.95
CA SER A 92 -4.39 -4.97 -3.60
C SER A 92 -4.70 -4.26 -4.92
N GLU A 93 -4.17 -3.06 -5.13
CA GLU A 93 -4.28 -2.35 -6.41
C GLU A 93 -2.96 -1.70 -6.82
N PHE A 94 -2.52 -2.04 -8.03
CA PHE A 94 -1.45 -1.37 -8.74
C PHE A 94 -1.60 -1.62 -10.23
N GLY A 95 -0.96 -0.76 -11.04
CA GLY A 95 -0.96 -0.98 -12.48
C GLY A 95 -0.44 0.20 -13.29
N GLY A 96 -0.50 0.02 -14.60
CA GLY A 96 -0.09 1.01 -15.58
C GLY A 96 -0.37 0.55 -17.00
N ASP A 97 -0.30 1.47 -17.96
CA ASP A 97 -0.44 1.18 -19.38
C ASP A 97 0.75 0.36 -19.91
N LEU A 98 0.51 -0.94 -20.14
CA LEU A 98 1.52 -1.90 -20.61
C LEU A 98 1.80 -1.84 -22.11
N ARG A 99 1.21 -0.91 -22.87
CA ARG A 99 1.52 -0.73 -24.31
C ARG A 99 2.90 -0.13 -24.56
N GLY A 100 3.60 0.30 -23.50
CA GLY A 100 4.93 0.92 -23.58
C GLY A 100 4.91 2.39 -23.99
N THR A 101 3.73 2.97 -24.24
CA THR A 101 3.57 4.36 -24.68
C THR A 101 3.46 5.38 -23.55
N ASN A 102 3.22 4.93 -22.31
CA ASN A 102 3.10 5.81 -21.15
C ASN A 102 4.42 5.86 -20.35
N VAL A 103 5.19 6.92 -20.55
CA VAL A 103 6.49 7.12 -19.88
C VAL A 103 6.35 7.16 -18.35
N ASN A 104 5.24 7.69 -17.82
CA ASN A 104 5.01 7.81 -16.38
C ASN A 104 4.86 6.41 -15.77
N ASP A 105 3.96 5.60 -16.32
CA ASP A 105 3.68 4.24 -15.85
C ASP A 105 4.86 3.31 -16.03
N ASN A 106 5.54 3.36 -17.18
CA ASN A 106 6.71 2.52 -17.48
C ASN A 106 7.83 2.71 -16.43
N ARG A 107 8.06 3.96 -16.01
CA ARG A 107 9.12 4.28 -15.03
C ARG A 107 8.68 3.96 -13.60
N TYR A 108 7.42 4.23 -13.27
CA TYR A 108 6.82 3.85 -11.99
C TYR A 108 6.91 2.34 -11.74
N LEU A 109 6.45 1.52 -12.69
CA LEU A 109 6.36 0.06 -12.53
C LEU A 109 7.73 -0.57 -12.23
N ASN A 110 8.80 -0.11 -12.90
CA ASN A 110 10.15 -0.63 -12.65
C ASN A 110 10.62 -0.40 -11.21
N CYS A 111 10.34 0.78 -10.64
CA CYS A 111 10.70 1.06 -9.25
C CYS A 111 9.77 0.34 -8.27
N PHE A 112 8.46 0.42 -8.51
CA PHE A 112 7.47 -0.08 -7.56
C PHE A 112 7.50 -1.60 -7.43
N LEU A 113 7.61 -2.34 -8.55
CA LEU A 113 7.71 -3.80 -8.50
C LEU A 113 9.01 -4.26 -7.83
N ALA A 114 10.11 -3.52 -7.98
CA ALA A 114 11.35 -3.80 -7.26
C ALA A 114 11.18 -3.61 -5.74
N LEU A 115 10.48 -2.56 -5.31
CA LEU A 115 10.15 -2.34 -3.89
C LEU A 115 9.28 -3.46 -3.32
N VAL A 116 8.23 -3.85 -4.04
CA VAL A 116 7.32 -4.95 -3.65
C VAL A 116 8.10 -6.25 -3.49
N ALA A 117 8.97 -6.57 -4.46
CA ALA A 117 9.82 -7.76 -4.39
C ALA A 117 10.88 -7.70 -3.26
N GLU A 118 11.48 -6.53 -3.00
CA GLU A 118 12.46 -6.35 -1.92
C GLU A 118 11.84 -6.54 -0.53
N LEU A 119 10.59 -6.08 -0.36
CA LEU A 119 9.87 -6.13 0.92
C LEU A 119 9.02 -7.40 1.10
N ASP A 120 9.01 -8.30 0.11
CA ASP A 120 8.19 -9.52 0.11
C ASP A 120 6.71 -9.22 0.40
N LEU A 121 6.18 -8.20 -0.30
CA LEU A 121 4.77 -7.85 -0.22
C LEU A 121 3.97 -8.65 -1.24
N ASP A 122 2.85 -9.21 -0.79
CA ASP A 122 1.87 -9.92 -1.64
C ASP A 122 0.94 -8.97 -2.40
#